data_AF-A0A6N7PZ93-F1
#
_entry.id   AF-A0A6N7PZ93-F1
#
_cell.length_a   1.000
_cell.length_b   1.000
_cell.length_c   1.000
_cell.angle_alpha   90.00
_cell.angle_beta   90.00
_cell.angle_gamma   90.00
#
_symmetry.space_group_name_H-M   'P 1'
#
loop_
_entity.id
_entity.type
_entity.pdbx_description
1 polymer ?
#
loop_
_entity_poly.entity_id
_entity_poly.type
_entity_poly.pdbx_seq_one_letter_code
_entity_poly.pdbx_strand_id
1 'polypeptide(L)'
;MSGPKSLDQLEVVLRSGAGIAIICEGEDYREDEFFYKEWFGSLGRSVTFHAQDGWERVQVAVTELRKRGTPVPVFGILDRDFTPDEVIERQSDPSFDGSCYRLRRYDLESYLLEPEGWLAVLQRVLWRREGVLPTGWDTAEAVAERIHGFYREALPVAAHNWTTRRLAESHGAKPGFAGRSYLSSIQAVATVNVEETLVTWGRSFGAEDAAREAYRERLAFLQARADDLDELQRQVSGKLVFQELHRSIPCARKRPDRMDLVERYLDQRPEPPSEVAALIRLILDRAERERSL
;
A
#
# COMPACT_ATOMS: atom_id res chain seq x y z
N MET A 1 6.16 -22.34 1.18
CA MET A 1 6.07 -20.91 1.55
C MET A 1 5.38 -20.84 2.90
N SER A 2 5.99 -20.23 3.91
CA SER A 2 5.35 -20.05 5.22
C SER A 2 4.42 -18.85 5.13
N GLY A 3 3.11 -19.08 5.25
CA GLY A 3 2.12 -17.99 5.34
C GLY A 3 2.27 -17.16 6.61
N PRO A 4 1.33 -16.24 6.88
CA PRO A 4 1.39 -15.38 8.06
C PRO A 4 1.34 -16.22 9.34
N LYS A 5 2.02 -15.73 10.38
CA LYS A 5 2.06 -16.41 11.70
C LYS A 5 0.65 -16.46 12.29
N SER A 6 0.25 -17.56 12.92
CA SER A 6 -0.99 -17.59 13.71
C SER A 6 -0.89 -16.67 14.93
N LEU A 7 -2.02 -16.33 15.54
CA LEU A 7 -2.05 -15.53 16.78
C LEU A 7 -1.22 -16.17 17.90
N ASP A 8 -1.28 -17.49 18.05
CA ASP A 8 -0.52 -18.20 19.09
C ASP A 8 0.99 -18.17 18.79
N GLN A 9 1.38 -18.25 17.51
CA GLN A 9 2.78 -18.10 17.11
C GLN A 9 3.29 -16.68 17.35
N LEU A 10 2.48 -15.66 17.03
CA LEU A 10 2.79 -14.26 17.34
C LEU A 10 2.96 -14.09 18.84
N GLU A 11 2.02 -14.57 19.65
CA GLU A 11 2.09 -14.48 21.11
C GLU A 11 3.39 -15.08 21.66
N VAL A 12 3.79 -16.26 21.19
CA VAL A 12 5.07 -16.90 21.59
C VAL A 12 6.27 -16.01 21.24
N VAL A 13 6.30 -15.42 20.05
CA VAL A 13 7.38 -14.49 19.65
C VAL A 13 7.38 -13.28 20.57
N LEU A 14 6.22 -12.68 20.80
CA LEU A 14 6.05 -11.45 21.59
C LEU A 14 6.34 -11.64 23.08
N ARG A 15 6.15 -12.84 23.64
CA ARG A 15 6.53 -13.16 25.03
C ARG A 15 8.01 -12.96 25.33
N SER A 16 8.86 -13.13 24.32
CA SER A 16 10.31 -12.96 24.41
C SER A 16 10.81 -11.64 23.82
N GLY A 17 9.91 -10.83 23.26
CA GLY A 17 10.23 -9.58 22.59
C GLY A 17 10.64 -8.47 23.55
N ALA A 18 11.32 -7.46 23.00
CA ALA A 18 11.62 -6.20 23.66
C ALA A 18 11.11 -5.04 22.79
N GLY A 19 10.94 -3.86 23.39
CA GLY A 19 10.36 -2.73 22.66
C GLY A 19 8.87 -2.96 22.37
N ILE A 20 8.41 -2.56 21.19
CA ILE A 20 7.03 -2.72 20.74
C ILE A 20 6.93 -3.71 19.58
N ALA A 21 5.73 -4.22 19.36
CA ALA A 21 5.39 -5.00 18.19
C ALA A 21 4.40 -4.24 17.30
N ILE A 22 4.70 -4.19 16.00
CA ILE A 22 3.84 -3.63 14.98
C ILE A 22 3.38 -4.77 14.08
N ILE A 23 2.06 -4.98 14.04
CA ILE A 23 1.40 -5.85 13.09
C ILE A 23 1.12 -5.02 11.83
N CYS A 24 1.57 -5.48 10.68
CA CYS A 24 1.39 -4.79 9.40
C CYS A 24 0.63 -5.70 8.43
N GLU A 25 0.12 -5.11 7.35
CA GLU A 25 -0.45 -5.87 6.24
C GLU A 25 0.65 -6.68 5.51
N GLY A 26 0.29 -7.35 4.42
CA GLY A 26 1.17 -8.25 3.65
C GLY A 26 0.85 -9.73 3.84
N GLU A 27 0.86 -10.46 2.72
CA GLU A 27 0.53 -11.89 2.68
C GLU A 27 1.59 -12.73 3.39
N ASP A 28 2.86 -12.32 3.30
CA ASP A 28 3.97 -12.98 3.96
C ASP A 28 5.12 -12.02 4.36
N TYR A 29 6.19 -12.61 4.90
CA TYR A 29 7.34 -11.86 5.42
C TYR A 29 8.15 -11.11 4.35
N ARG A 30 7.94 -11.38 3.05
CA ARG A 30 8.64 -10.76 1.91
C ARG A 30 7.94 -9.51 1.39
N GLU A 31 6.79 -9.16 1.96
CA GLU A 31 6.06 -7.94 1.60
C GLU A 31 6.31 -6.85 2.64
N ASP A 32 5.28 -6.29 3.27
CA ASP A 32 5.43 -5.12 4.15
C ASP A 32 6.39 -5.36 5.32
N GLU A 33 6.36 -6.55 5.94
CA GLU A 33 7.29 -6.92 7.02
C GLU A 33 8.75 -6.81 6.55
N PHE A 34 9.04 -7.13 5.29
CA PHE A 34 10.38 -6.97 4.72
C PHE A 34 10.74 -5.50 4.55
N PHE A 35 9.88 -4.68 3.94
CA PHE A 35 10.15 -3.26 3.70
C PHE A 35 10.40 -2.49 5.01
N TYR A 36 9.56 -2.73 6.03
CA TYR A 36 9.76 -2.11 7.33
C TYR A 36 11.05 -2.56 8.00
N LYS A 37 11.45 -3.83 7.88
CA LYS A 37 12.70 -4.32 8.46
C LYS A 37 13.93 -3.74 7.79
N GLU A 38 13.91 -3.55 6.47
CA GLU A 38 15.02 -2.92 5.75
C GLU A 38 15.17 -1.46 6.17
N TRP A 39 14.08 -0.69 6.18
CA TRP A 39 14.12 0.73 6.55
C TRP A 39 14.39 0.99 8.03
N PHE A 40 13.89 0.14 8.93
CA PHE A 40 13.95 0.36 10.38
C PHE A 40 14.80 -0.68 11.10
N GLY A 41 15.70 -1.38 10.40
CA GLY A 41 16.55 -2.42 10.98
C GLY A 41 17.42 -1.92 12.14
N SER A 42 17.84 -0.65 12.10
CA SER A 42 18.56 0.01 13.19
C SER A 42 17.75 0.13 14.49
N LEU A 43 16.41 0.07 14.40
CA LEU A 43 15.49 0.13 15.52
C LEU A 43 15.06 -1.26 16.02
N GLY A 44 15.68 -2.35 15.57
CA GLY A 44 15.25 -3.72 15.87
C GLY A 44 15.18 -4.11 17.36
N ARG A 45 15.75 -3.30 18.28
CA ARG A 45 15.58 -3.45 19.74
C ARG A 45 14.37 -2.70 20.31
N SER A 46 13.87 -1.72 19.57
CA SER A 46 12.79 -0.82 19.96
C SER A 46 11.47 -1.19 19.28
N VAL A 47 11.52 -1.72 18.06
CA VAL A 47 10.35 -2.09 17.26
C VAL A 47 10.60 -3.38 16.50
N THR A 48 9.58 -4.22 16.42
CA THR A 48 9.55 -5.44 15.59
C THR A 48 8.30 -5.43 14.72
N PHE A 49 8.41 -5.97 13.50
CA PHE A 49 7.33 -5.98 12.51
C PHE A 49 6.88 -7.41 12.20
N HIS A 50 5.57 -7.59 12.05
CA HIS A 50 4.95 -8.87 11.76
C HIS A 50 3.80 -8.73 10.75
N ALA A 51 3.89 -9.41 9.61
CA ALA A 51 2.83 -9.40 8.60
C ALA A 51 1.61 -10.22 9.04
N GLN A 52 0.41 -9.70 8.75
CA GLN A 52 -0.89 -10.36 8.88
C GLN A 52 -1.77 -10.01 7.67
N ASP A 53 -1.72 -10.88 6.67
CA ASP A 53 -2.52 -10.92 5.43
C ASP A 53 -3.90 -10.22 5.50
N GLY A 54 -3.88 -8.92 5.23
CA GLY A 54 -5.05 -8.05 5.13
C GLY A 54 -5.47 -7.31 6.41
N TRP A 55 -5.99 -6.10 6.22
CA TRP A 55 -6.38 -5.17 7.29
C TRP A 55 -7.28 -5.76 8.39
N GLU A 56 -8.25 -6.63 8.04
CA GLU A 56 -9.12 -7.28 9.03
C GLU A 56 -8.32 -8.16 9.99
N ARG A 57 -7.34 -8.90 9.46
CA ARG A 57 -6.48 -9.78 10.27
C ARG A 57 -5.53 -8.97 11.14
N VAL A 58 -4.98 -7.86 10.62
CA VAL A 58 -4.18 -6.94 11.44
C VAL A 58 -4.98 -6.43 12.64
N GLN A 59 -6.20 -5.92 12.41
CA GLN A 59 -7.04 -5.39 13.50
C GLN A 59 -7.40 -6.46 14.53
N VAL A 60 -7.78 -7.65 14.07
CA VAL A 60 -8.06 -8.79 14.95
C VAL A 60 -6.83 -9.17 15.75
N ALA A 61 -5.65 -9.26 15.12
CA ALA A 61 -4.41 -9.62 15.79
C ALA A 61 -4.02 -8.58 16.86
N VAL A 62 -4.07 -7.29 16.54
CA VAL A 62 -3.78 -6.22 17.51
C VAL A 62 -4.74 -6.30 18.69
N THR A 63 -6.05 -6.42 18.41
CA THR A 63 -7.08 -6.49 19.45
C THR A 63 -6.87 -7.69 20.38
N GLU A 64 -6.68 -8.88 19.80
CA GLU A 64 -6.55 -10.11 20.57
C GLU A 64 -5.22 -10.20 21.33
N LEU A 65 -4.10 -9.78 20.74
CA LEU A 65 -2.80 -9.77 21.43
C LEU A 65 -2.79 -8.78 22.60
N ARG A 66 -3.40 -7.59 22.44
CA ARG A 66 -3.57 -6.64 23.56
C ARG A 66 -4.44 -7.21 24.66
N LYS A 67 -5.57 -7.86 24.33
CA LYS A 67 -6.45 -8.52 25.32
C LYS A 67 -5.76 -9.64 26.09
N ARG A 68 -4.88 -10.40 25.42
CA ARG A 68 -4.10 -11.49 26.04
C ARG A 68 -3.01 -10.99 26.99
N GLY A 69 -2.75 -9.68 27.04
CA GLY A 69 -1.77 -9.08 27.95
C GLY A 69 -0.33 -9.44 27.57
N THR A 70 0.01 -9.38 26.28
CA THR A 70 1.41 -9.56 25.84
C THR A 70 2.34 -8.58 26.57
N PRO A 71 3.57 -9.00 26.92
CA PRO A 71 4.47 -8.17 27.72
C PRO A 71 5.00 -6.93 26.97
N VAL A 72 4.89 -6.93 25.64
CA VAL A 72 5.21 -5.79 24.80
C VAL A 72 3.92 -5.10 24.31
N PRO A 73 3.88 -3.77 24.20
CA PRO A 73 2.81 -3.05 23.52
C PRO A 73 2.69 -3.51 22.07
N VAL A 74 1.44 -3.66 21.60
CA VAL A 74 1.11 -4.12 20.25
C VAL A 74 0.31 -3.05 19.52
N PHE A 75 0.74 -2.72 18.31
CA PHE A 75 0.12 -1.73 17.42
C PHE A 75 -0.08 -2.31 16.02
N GLY A 76 -0.95 -1.69 15.23
CA GLY A 76 -1.20 -2.03 13.83
C GLY A 76 -0.74 -0.91 12.89
N ILE A 77 -0.27 -1.27 11.69
CA ILE A 77 -0.19 -0.37 10.54
C ILE A 77 -0.99 -1.01 9.39
N LEU A 78 -1.83 -0.19 8.77
CA LEU A 78 -2.73 -0.55 7.69
C LEU A 78 -2.43 0.31 6.46
N ASP A 79 -2.72 -0.22 5.29
CA ASP A 79 -2.80 0.56 4.06
C ASP A 79 -3.87 1.66 4.22
N ARG A 80 -3.74 2.73 3.43
CA ARG A 80 -4.77 3.77 3.43
C ARG A 80 -6.03 3.28 2.72
N ASP A 81 -5.88 2.55 1.61
CA ASP A 81 -6.97 2.19 0.71
C ASP A 81 -7.86 3.40 0.37
N PHE A 82 -9.17 3.27 0.53
CA PHE A 82 -10.17 4.30 0.30
C PHE A 82 -10.46 5.16 1.54
N THR A 83 -9.58 5.13 2.55
CA THR A 83 -9.76 5.90 3.78
C THR A 83 -9.64 7.41 3.48
N PRO A 84 -10.59 8.23 3.95
CA PRO A 84 -10.59 9.66 3.68
C PRO A 84 -9.59 10.40 4.60
N ASP A 85 -9.17 11.60 4.19
CA ASP A 85 -8.10 12.35 4.87
C ASP A 85 -8.43 12.65 6.33
N GLU A 86 -9.69 12.89 6.68
CA GLU A 86 -10.08 13.22 8.06
C GLU A 86 -9.83 12.04 9.02
N VAL A 87 -9.89 10.80 8.54
CA VAL A 87 -9.53 9.63 9.35
C VAL A 87 -8.02 9.56 9.54
N ILE A 88 -7.23 9.90 8.51
CA ILE A 88 -5.77 9.88 8.56
C ILE A 88 -5.25 10.97 9.49
N GLU A 89 -5.83 12.17 9.44
CA GLU A 89 -5.44 13.32 10.27
C GLU A 89 -5.74 13.10 11.76
N ARG A 90 -6.88 12.47 12.06
CA ARG A 90 -7.28 12.14 13.45
C ARG A 90 -6.29 11.23 14.18
N GLN A 91 -5.40 10.52 13.48
CA GLN A 91 -4.40 9.66 14.11
C GLN A 91 -3.41 10.42 15.01
N SER A 92 -3.28 11.74 14.80
CA SER A 92 -2.43 12.61 15.63
C SER A 92 -3.16 13.16 16.87
N ASP A 93 -4.48 12.95 16.98
CA ASP A 93 -5.29 13.46 18.08
C ASP A 93 -5.01 12.66 19.37
N PRO A 94 -4.83 13.31 20.54
CA PRO A 94 -4.69 12.61 21.81
C PRO A 94 -5.81 11.60 22.13
N SER A 95 -7.02 11.86 21.65
CA SER A 95 -8.23 11.04 21.82
C SER A 95 -8.33 9.84 20.87
N PHE A 96 -7.43 9.73 19.88
CA PHE A 96 -7.34 8.58 19.01
C PHE A 96 -7.07 7.31 19.84
N ASP A 97 -7.74 6.19 19.49
CA ASP A 97 -7.58 4.93 20.23
C ASP A 97 -6.12 4.47 20.27
N GLY A 98 -5.35 4.80 19.22
CA GLY A 98 -3.91 4.59 19.15
C GLY A 98 -3.51 3.13 18.96
N SER A 99 -4.41 2.25 18.53
CA SER A 99 -4.17 0.83 18.36
C SER A 99 -3.74 0.46 16.94
N CYS A 100 -4.43 0.99 15.91
CA CYS A 100 -4.11 0.74 14.51
C CYS A 100 -3.99 2.05 13.75
N TYR A 101 -2.88 2.22 13.05
CA TYR A 101 -2.57 3.40 12.26
C TYR A 101 -2.68 3.08 10.77
N ARG A 102 -2.85 4.11 9.94
CA ARG A 102 -2.95 4.03 8.48
C ARG A 102 -1.88 4.88 7.82
N LEU A 103 -1.36 4.37 6.71
CA LEU A 103 -0.48 5.11 5.81
C LEU A 103 -1.16 6.37 5.26
N ARG A 104 -0.34 7.34 4.83
CA ARG A 104 -0.84 8.57 4.18
C ARG A 104 -1.08 8.38 2.69
N ARG A 105 -0.21 7.62 2.02
CA ARG A 105 -0.39 7.15 0.63
C ARG A 105 -1.20 5.85 0.60
N TYR A 106 -1.72 5.48 -0.57
CA TYR A 106 -2.69 4.41 -0.76
C TYR A 106 -2.25 3.09 -0.11
N ASP A 107 -1.02 2.67 -0.38
CA ASP A 107 -0.38 1.45 0.10
C ASP A 107 1.13 1.66 0.29
N LEU A 108 1.82 0.66 0.82
CA LEU A 108 3.25 0.73 1.06
C LEU A 108 4.07 0.83 -0.24
N GLU A 109 3.65 0.18 -1.32
CA GLU A 109 4.29 0.31 -2.64
C GLU A 109 4.27 1.74 -3.20
N SER A 110 3.32 2.57 -2.79
CA SER A 110 3.30 3.99 -3.16
C SER A 110 4.53 4.76 -2.64
N TYR A 111 5.22 4.24 -1.62
CA TYR A 111 6.47 4.78 -1.11
C TYR A 111 7.74 4.22 -1.82
N LEU A 112 7.57 3.20 -2.66
CA LEU A 112 8.63 2.61 -3.47
C LEU A 112 8.72 3.23 -4.87
N LEU A 113 8.01 4.33 -5.14
CA LEU A 113 7.89 4.94 -6.46
C LEU A 113 8.61 6.30 -6.57
N GLU A 114 9.64 6.52 -5.76
CA GLU A 114 10.44 7.75 -5.84
C GLU A 114 11.39 7.72 -7.06
N PRO A 115 11.34 8.73 -7.95
CA PRO A 115 12.08 8.71 -9.22
C PRO A 115 13.59 8.58 -9.06
N GLU A 116 14.19 9.23 -8.06
CA GLU A 116 15.63 9.19 -7.82
C GLU A 116 16.12 7.80 -7.42
N GLY A 117 15.29 7.06 -6.68
CA GLY A 117 15.59 5.67 -6.32
C GLY A 117 15.67 4.78 -7.56
N TRP A 118 14.70 4.92 -8.46
CA TRP A 118 14.68 4.16 -9.71
C TRP A 118 15.77 4.55 -10.69
N LEU A 119 16.10 5.84 -10.79
CA LEU A 119 17.25 6.30 -11.56
C LEU A 119 18.55 5.69 -11.01
N ALA A 120 18.73 5.65 -9.69
CA ALA A 120 19.90 5.02 -9.08
C ALA A 120 19.97 3.51 -9.37
N VAL A 121 18.84 2.80 -9.31
CA VAL A 121 18.75 1.37 -9.69
C VAL A 121 19.17 1.18 -11.15
N LEU A 122 18.68 2.03 -12.06
CA LEU A 122 19.04 1.99 -13.47
C LEU A 122 20.54 2.20 -13.66
N GLN A 123 21.09 3.29 -13.14
CA GLN A 123 22.49 3.69 -13.32
C GLN A 123 23.48 2.70 -12.68
N ARG A 124 23.21 2.26 -11.45
CA ARG A 124 24.19 1.54 -10.63
C ARG A 124 24.03 0.03 -10.70
N VAL A 125 22.87 -0.46 -11.11
CA VAL A 125 22.56 -1.89 -11.08
C VAL A 125 22.22 -2.41 -12.47
N LEU A 126 21.17 -1.90 -13.11
CA LEU A 126 20.63 -2.49 -14.34
C LEU A 126 21.47 -2.18 -15.59
N TRP A 127 22.07 -0.99 -15.65
CA TRP A 127 22.83 -0.48 -16.81
C TRP A 127 24.27 -0.08 -16.47
N ARG A 128 24.80 -0.52 -15.32
CA ARG A 128 26.13 -0.16 -14.81
C ARG A 128 27.28 -0.24 -15.83
N ARG A 129 27.18 -1.16 -16.82
CA ARG A 129 28.24 -1.40 -17.82
C ARG A 129 28.01 -0.73 -19.17
N GLU A 130 26.82 -0.18 -19.42
CA GLU A 130 26.43 0.29 -20.76
C GLU A 130 26.80 1.75 -21.02
N GLY A 131 27.18 2.51 -19.98
CA GLY A 131 27.67 3.88 -20.10
C GLY A 131 26.60 4.94 -20.40
N VAL A 132 25.48 4.57 -21.01
CA VAL A 132 24.35 5.44 -21.36
C VAL A 132 23.03 4.75 -21.04
N LEU A 133 22.09 5.49 -20.45
CA LEU A 133 20.73 5.01 -20.19
C LEU A 133 19.81 5.27 -21.40
N PRO A 134 18.77 4.45 -21.61
CA PRO A 134 17.77 4.72 -22.63
C PRO A 134 17.07 6.07 -22.41
N THR A 135 16.80 6.78 -23.50
CA THR A 135 16.04 8.05 -23.48
C THR A 135 14.69 7.87 -22.80
N GLY A 136 14.35 8.80 -21.91
CA GLY A 136 13.12 8.75 -21.13
C GLY A 136 13.23 7.93 -19.83
N TRP A 137 14.45 7.54 -19.46
CA TRP A 137 14.84 6.87 -18.21
C TRP A 137 16.19 7.37 -17.67
N ASP A 138 16.73 8.41 -18.30
CA ASP A 138 18.09 8.89 -18.16
C ASP A 138 18.23 10.04 -17.14
N THR A 139 17.11 10.64 -16.71
CA THR A 139 17.06 11.64 -15.64
C THR A 139 15.95 11.34 -14.63
N ALA A 140 15.99 11.98 -13.46
CA ALA A 140 14.98 11.78 -12.43
C ALA A 140 13.61 12.29 -12.91
N GLU A 141 13.58 13.40 -13.63
CA GLU A 141 12.39 13.99 -14.22
C GLU A 141 11.78 13.06 -15.28
N ALA A 142 12.62 12.46 -16.13
CA ALA A 142 12.14 11.52 -17.13
C ALA A 142 11.50 10.27 -16.48
N VAL A 143 12.10 9.76 -15.41
CA VAL A 143 11.54 8.66 -14.62
C VAL A 143 10.25 9.08 -13.91
N ALA A 144 10.20 10.30 -13.37
CA ALA A 144 9.01 10.87 -12.74
C ALA A 144 7.83 10.93 -13.72
N GLU A 145 8.06 11.43 -14.94
CA GLU A 145 7.05 11.48 -16.00
C GLU A 145 6.53 10.09 -16.38
N ARG A 146 7.39 9.06 -16.39
CA ARG A 146 6.96 7.66 -16.62
C ARG A 146 6.05 7.16 -15.51
N ILE A 147 6.48 7.32 -14.26
CA ILE A 147 5.73 6.89 -13.07
C ILE A 147 4.37 7.62 -13.02
N HIS A 148 4.37 8.92 -13.26
CA HIS A 148 3.15 9.73 -13.32
C HIS A 148 2.22 9.29 -14.46
N GLY A 149 2.79 8.97 -15.63
CA GLY A 149 2.06 8.36 -16.74
C GLY A 149 1.32 7.08 -16.32
N PHE A 150 1.98 6.18 -15.60
CA PHE A 150 1.35 4.96 -15.09
C PHE A 150 0.24 5.25 -14.07
N TYR A 151 0.37 6.27 -13.23
CA TYR A 151 -0.74 6.72 -12.37
C TYR A 151 -1.95 7.19 -13.18
N ARG A 152 -1.73 7.96 -14.26
CA ARG A 152 -2.82 8.40 -15.16
C ARG A 152 -3.51 7.22 -15.87
N GLU A 153 -2.74 6.22 -16.27
CA GLU A 153 -3.27 4.99 -16.87
C GLU A 153 -4.07 4.16 -15.86
N ALA A 154 -3.73 4.23 -14.57
CA ALA A 154 -4.40 3.49 -13.50
C ALA A 154 -5.75 4.10 -13.05
N LEU A 155 -6.09 5.32 -13.45
CA LEU A 155 -7.31 6.00 -12.99
C LEU A 155 -8.60 5.20 -13.22
N PRO A 156 -8.83 4.54 -14.38
CA PRO A 156 -10.03 3.74 -14.58
C PRO A 156 -10.11 2.54 -13.64
N VAL A 157 -8.97 1.93 -13.28
CA VAL A 157 -8.88 0.83 -12.32
C VAL A 157 -9.21 1.32 -10.91
N ALA A 158 -8.61 2.45 -10.50
CA ALA A 158 -8.86 3.04 -9.19
C ALA A 158 -10.33 3.45 -9.03
N ALA A 159 -10.94 4.06 -10.06
CA ALA A 159 -12.36 4.37 -10.08
C ALA A 159 -13.23 3.10 -9.98
N HIS A 160 -12.91 2.04 -10.73
CA HIS A 160 -13.62 0.76 -10.64
C HIS A 160 -13.58 0.16 -9.23
N ASN A 161 -12.40 0.09 -8.63
CA ASN A 161 -12.22 -0.54 -7.31
C ASN A 161 -12.95 0.25 -6.22
N TRP A 162 -12.90 1.59 -6.29
CA TRP A 162 -13.66 2.45 -5.40
C TRP A 162 -15.18 2.27 -5.57
N THR A 163 -15.69 2.22 -6.81
CA THR A 163 -17.11 1.97 -7.08
C THR A 163 -17.54 0.60 -6.56
N THR A 164 -16.71 -0.42 -6.76
CA THR A 164 -16.96 -1.77 -6.25
C THR A 164 -17.08 -1.78 -4.73
N ARG A 165 -16.17 -1.09 -4.02
CA ARG A 165 -16.22 -0.94 -2.57
C ARG A 165 -17.50 -0.23 -2.12
N ARG A 166 -17.80 0.94 -2.71
CA ARG A 166 -18.96 1.75 -2.34
C ARG A 166 -20.29 1.01 -2.54
N LEU A 167 -20.42 0.24 -3.63
CA LEU A 167 -21.60 -0.58 -3.86
C LEU A 167 -21.67 -1.76 -2.91
N ALA A 168 -20.55 -2.40 -2.57
CA ALA A 168 -20.55 -3.46 -1.55
C ALA A 168 -21.03 -2.95 -0.19
N GLU A 169 -20.60 -1.76 0.22
CA GLU A 169 -21.03 -1.14 1.49
C GLU A 169 -22.52 -0.79 1.52
N SER A 170 -23.07 -0.30 0.40
CA SER A 170 -24.45 0.17 0.33
C SER A 170 -25.46 -0.90 -0.11
N HIS A 171 -25.02 -1.96 -0.80
CA HIS A 171 -25.87 -2.97 -1.44
C HIS A 171 -25.52 -4.41 -1.06
N GLY A 172 -24.50 -4.64 -0.22
CA GLY A 172 -23.99 -5.98 0.10
C GLY A 172 -25.03 -6.94 0.71
N ALA A 173 -26.08 -6.42 1.34
CA ALA A 173 -27.18 -7.21 1.89
C ALA A 173 -28.36 -7.43 0.92
N LYS A 174 -28.34 -6.85 -0.29
CA LYS A 174 -29.43 -6.99 -1.26
C LYS A 174 -29.45 -8.39 -1.90
N PRO A 175 -30.63 -8.96 -2.18
CA PRO A 175 -30.73 -10.19 -2.96
C PRO A 175 -30.04 -10.03 -4.33
N GLY A 176 -29.29 -11.06 -4.74
CA GLY A 176 -28.58 -11.07 -6.02
C GLY A 176 -27.24 -10.31 -6.02
N PHE A 177 -26.87 -9.69 -4.89
CA PHE A 177 -25.52 -9.16 -4.73
C PHE A 177 -24.51 -10.31 -4.64
N ALA A 178 -23.54 -10.29 -5.53
CA ALA A 178 -22.34 -11.11 -5.45
C ALA A 178 -21.14 -10.18 -5.38
N GLY A 179 -20.25 -10.41 -4.41
CA GLY A 179 -19.02 -9.65 -4.27
C GLY A 179 -18.22 -9.68 -5.56
N ARG A 180 -17.69 -8.52 -5.95
CA ARG A 180 -16.86 -8.37 -7.15
C ARG A 180 -15.42 -8.15 -6.74
N SER A 181 -14.50 -8.89 -7.35
CA SER A 181 -13.07 -8.72 -7.11
C SER A 181 -12.59 -7.37 -7.63
N TYR A 182 -11.63 -6.78 -6.92
CA TYR A 182 -10.91 -5.61 -7.40
C TYR A 182 -10.03 -5.98 -8.59
N LEU A 183 -9.84 -5.00 -9.48
CA LEU A 183 -8.89 -5.09 -10.57
C LEU A 183 -7.49 -4.82 -10.03
N SER A 184 -6.55 -5.72 -10.31
CA SER A 184 -5.18 -5.69 -9.82
C SER A 184 -4.14 -5.40 -10.92
N SER A 185 -4.59 -4.98 -12.11
CA SER A 185 -3.69 -4.60 -13.21
C SER A 185 -4.31 -3.55 -14.11
N ILE A 186 -3.50 -2.61 -14.59
CA ILE A 186 -3.92 -1.59 -15.58
C ILE A 186 -4.37 -2.26 -16.88
N GLN A 187 -3.72 -3.34 -17.28
CA GLN A 187 -4.08 -4.08 -18.50
C GLN A 187 -5.49 -4.70 -18.44
N ALA A 188 -6.06 -4.88 -17.26
CA ALA A 188 -7.41 -5.42 -17.11
C ALA A 188 -8.49 -4.50 -17.70
N VAL A 189 -8.21 -3.20 -17.85
CA VAL A 189 -9.16 -2.23 -18.43
C VAL A 189 -8.92 -1.96 -19.92
N ALA A 190 -7.80 -2.44 -20.49
CA ALA A 190 -7.46 -2.20 -21.89
C ALA A 190 -8.40 -2.92 -22.87
N THR A 191 -9.05 -4.00 -22.43
CA THR A 191 -9.87 -4.88 -23.29
C THR A 191 -11.36 -4.85 -22.97
N VAL A 192 -11.79 -4.07 -21.96
CA VAL A 192 -13.18 -4.05 -21.50
C VAL A 192 -13.67 -2.63 -21.28
N ASN A 193 -14.95 -2.40 -21.55
CA ASN A 193 -15.63 -1.20 -21.06
C ASN A 193 -15.94 -1.37 -19.57
N VAL A 194 -15.13 -0.72 -18.74
CA VAL A 194 -15.20 -0.80 -17.27
C VAL A 194 -16.56 -0.37 -16.74
N GLU A 195 -17.11 0.73 -17.28
CA GLU A 195 -18.43 1.24 -16.89
C GLU A 195 -19.52 0.21 -17.18
N GLU A 196 -19.56 -0.33 -18.40
CA GLU A 196 -20.58 -1.31 -18.80
C GLU A 196 -20.48 -2.60 -17.97
N THR A 197 -19.27 -2.96 -17.58
CA THR A 197 -19.03 -4.10 -16.70
C THR A 197 -19.60 -3.87 -15.29
N LEU A 198 -19.45 -2.67 -14.74
CA LEU A 198 -20.04 -2.29 -13.45
C LEU A 198 -21.57 -2.17 -13.53
N VAL A 199 -22.11 -1.63 -14.62
CA VAL A 199 -23.55 -1.55 -14.88
C VAL A 199 -24.17 -2.94 -14.96
N THR A 200 -23.54 -3.85 -15.71
CA THR A 200 -23.99 -5.24 -15.84
C THR A 200 -23.97 -5.96 -14.49
N TRP A 201 -22.94 -5.73 -13.68
CA TRP A 201 -22.90 -6.23 -12.31
C TRP A 201 -24.00 -5.62 -11.43
N GLY A 202 -24.18 -4.30 -11.47
CA GLY A 202 -25.21 -3.56 -10.75
C GLY A 202 -26.63 -4.06 -11.02
N ARG A 203 -26.89 -4.53 -12.25
CA ARG A 203 -28.20 -5.09 -12.67
C ARG A 203 -28.64 -6.27 -11.83
N SER A 204 -27.71 -7.11 -11.35
CA SER A 204 -28.09 -8.30 -10.58
C SER A 204 -28.69 -7.98 -9.21
N PHE A 205 -28.54 -6.73 -8.75
CA PHE A 205 -29.07 -6.25 -7.47
C PHE A 205 -29.77 -4.88 -7.58
N GLY A 206 -30.19 -4.50 -8.81
CA GLY A 206 -30.98 -3.30 -9.10
C GLY A 206 -30.27 -1.98 -8.79
N ALA A 207 -29.00 -1.86 -9.18
CA ALA A 207 -28.14 -0.70 -8.92
C ALA A 207 -27.37 -0.22 -10.16
N GLU A 208 -27.91 -0.42 -11.37
CA GLU A 208 -27.28 -0.06 -12.64
C GLU A 208 -26.90 1.42 -12.71
N ASP A 209 -27.85 2.30 -12.39
CA ASP A 209 -27.63 3.75 -12.47
C ASP A 209 -26.67 4.21 -11.37
N ALA A 210 -26.79 3.66 -10.16
CA ALA A 210 -25.86 3.93 -9.06
C ALA A 210 -24.42 3.48 -9.39
N ALA A 211 -24.25 2.34 -10.05
CA ALA A 211 -22.95 1.86 -10.50
C ALA A 211 -22.34 2.79 -11.56
N ARG A 212 -23.15 3.21 -12.54
CA ARG A 212 -22.71 4.14 -13.60
C ARG A 212 -22.30 5.49 -13.01
N GLU A 213 -23.15 6.06 -12.18
CA GLU A 213 -22.94 7.37 -11.57
C GLU A 213 -21.70 7.36 -10.68
N ALA A 214 -21.59 6.40 -9.76
CA ALA A 214 -20.45 6.28 -8.86
C ALA A 214 -19.12 6.11 -9.61
N TYR A 215 -19.11 5.36 -10.71
CA TYR A 215 -17.91 5.21 -11.54
C TYR A 215 -17.52 6.50 -12.24
N ARG A 216 -18.48 7.15 -12.93
CA ARG A 216 -18.24 8.40 -13.68
C ARG A 216 -17.81 9.54 -12.77
N GLU A 217 -18.49 9.70 -11.63
CA GLU A 217 -18.14 10.71 -10.63
C GLU A 217 -16.72 10.50 -10.13
N ARG A 218 -16.37 9.26 -9.76
CA ARG A 218 -15.04 8.95 -9.24
C ARG A 218 -13.96 9.11 -10.30
N LEU A 219 -14.20 8.68 -11.54
CA LEU A 219 -13.26 8.84 -12.63
C LEU A 219 -13.03 10.32 -12.94
N ALA A 220 -14.10 11.13 -13.00
CA ALA A 220 -13.99 12.58 -13.20
C ALA A 220 -13.24 13.26 -12.05
N PHE A 221 -13.50 12.86 -10.79
CA PHE A 221 -12.76 13.33 -9.62
C PHE A 221 -11.25 13.09 -9.77
N LEU A 222 -10.85 11.89 -10.18
CA LEU A 222 -9.45 11.51 -10.36
C LEU A 222 -8.82 12.23 -11.56
N GLN A 223 -9.53 12.33 -12.69
CA GLN A 223 -9.06 13.02 -13.89
C GLN A 223 -8.81 14.51 -13.64
N ALA A 224 -9.66 15.16 -12.84
CA ALA A 224 -9.46 16.56 -12.44
C ALA A 224 -8.18 16.78 -11.59
N ARG A 225 -7.58 15.71 -11.08
CA ARG A 225 -6.35 15.69 -10.26
C ARG A 225 -5.21 14.94 -10.94
N ALA A 226 -5.34 14.65 -12.24
CA ALA A 226 -4.39 13.80 -12.97
C ALA A 226 -2.96 14.38 -13.03
N ASP A 227 -2.77 15.66 -12.74
CA ASP A 227 -1.47 16.32 -12.72
C ASP A 227 -0.89 16.51 -11.31
N ASP A 228 -1.64 16.15 -10.27
CA ASP A 228 -1.19 16.21 -8.87
C ASP A 228 -0.76 14.83 -8.39
N LEU A 229 0.55 14.54 -8.47
CA LEU A 229 1.09 13.24 -8.11
C LEU A 229 0.84 12.87 -6.64
N ASP A 230 0.93 13.84 -5.73
CA ASP A 230 0.71 13.61 -4.29
C ASP A 230 -0.73 13.20 -4.01
N GLU A 231 -1.69 13.77 -4.75
CA GLU A 231 -3.09 13.34 -4.71
C GLU A 231 -3.27 11.96 -5.33
N LEU A 232 -2.65 11.67 -6.47
CA LEU A 232 -2.76 10.34 -7.10
C LEU A 232 -2.19 9.23 -6.22
N GLN A 233 -1.06 9.47 -5.55
CA GLN A 233 -0.45 8.54 -4.60
C GLN A 233 -1.34 8.24 -3.39
N ARG A 234 -2.31 9.10 -3.07
CA ARG A 234 -3.29 8.87 -1.99
C ARG A 234 -4.52 8.09 -2.45
N GLN A 235 -4.82 8.11 -3.75
CA GLN A 235 -6.09 7.62 -4.30
C GLN A 235 -5.94 6.39 -5.21
N VAL A 236 -4.72 6.08 -5.65
CA VAL A 236 -4.37 5.01 -6.58
C VAL A 236 -3.33 4.09 -5.94
N SER A 237 -3.60 2.79 -5.95
CA SER A 237 -2.68 1.77 -5.45
C SER A 237 -1.32 1.81 -6.16
N GLY A 238 -0.25 1.93 -5.37
CA GLY A 238 1.12 1.82 -5.83
C GLY A 238 1.42 0.44 -6.41
N LYS A 239 0.73 -0.62 -6.00
CA LYS A 239 0.87 -1.96 -6.60
C LYS A 239 0.61 -1.96 -8.11
N LEU A 240 -0.39 -1.20 -8.58
CA LEU A 240 -0.71 -1.08 -10.01
C LEU A 240 0.42 -0.41 -10.78
N VAL A 241 0.89 0.72 -10.25
CA VAL A 241 1.95 1.55 -10.86
C VAL A 241 3.28 0.82 -10.84
N PHE A 242 3.60 0.16 -9.73
CA PHE A 242 4.80 -0.63 -9.58
C PHE A 242 4.83 -1.83 -10.52
N GLN A 243 3.68 -2.44 -10.80
CA GLN A 243 3.58 -3.50 -11.80
C GLN A 243 3.92 -2.99 -13.22
N GLU A 244 3.42 -1.82 -13.63
CA GLU A 244 3.78 -1.25 -14.93
C GLU A 244 5.23 -0.77 -14.98
N LEU A 245 5.74 -0.21 -13.89
CA LEU A 245 7.16 0.11 -13.76
C LEU A 245 8.02 -1.15 -13.93
N HIS A 246 7.68 -2.24 -13.23
CA HIS A 246 8.40 -3.51 -13.35
C HIS A 246 8.34 -4.06 -14.78
N ARG A 247 7.26 -3.86 -15.54
CA ARG A 247 7.16 -4.29 -16.94
C ARG A 247 7.91 -3.40 -17.92
N SER A 248 7.93 -2.09 -17.68
CA SER A 248 8.43 -1.09 -18.61
C SER A 248 9.89 -0.70 -18.39
N ILE A 249 10.40 -0.86 -17.15
CA ILE A 249 11.75 -0.44 -16.80
C ILE A 249 12.78 -1.11 -17.72
N PRO A 250 13.69 -0.36 -18.35
CA PRO A 250 14.63 -0.93 -19.29
C PRO A 250 15.68 -1.77 -18.56
N CYS A 251 16.00 -2.93 -19.11
CA CYS A 251 17.03 -3.82 -18.58
C CYS A 251 18.02 -4.13 -19.70
N ALA A 252 19.31 -3.84 -19.50
CA ALA A 252 20.37 -4.22 -20.44
C ALA A 252 20.56 -5.75 -20.52
N ARG A 253 20.05 -6.48 -19.54
CA ARG A 253 20.12 -7.94 -19.41
C ARG A 253 18.75 -8.53 -19.07
N LYS A 254 18.72 -9.77 -18.58
CA LYS A 254 17.52 -10.41 -18.04
C LYS A 254 16.87 -9.52 -16.98
N ARG A 255 15.56 -9.27 -17.16
CA ARG A 255 14.73 -8.55 -16.18
C ARG A 255 14.73 -9.32 -14.86
N PRO A 256 15.10 -8.68 -13.72
CA PRO A 256 14.95 -9.29 -12.41
C PRO A 256 13.48 -9.57 -12.10
N ASP A 257 13.21 -10.51 -11.20
CA ASP A 257 11.85 -10.62 -10.68
C ASP A 257 11.48 -9.39 -9.83
N ARG A 258 10.21 -9.32 -9.44
CA ARG A 258 9.66 -8.16 -8.73
C ARG A 258 10.38 -7.92 -7.41
N MET A 259 10.65 -8.97 -6.64
CA MET A 259 11.27 -8.83 -5.32
C MET A 259 12.74 -8.46 -5.42
N ASP A 260 13.48 -9.11 -6.33
CA ASP A 260 14.86 -8.74 -6.64
C ASP A 260 14.98 -7.25 -7.01
N LEU A 261 13.97 -6.70 -7.70
CA LEU A 261 13.96 -5.31 -8.11
C LEU A 261 13.68 -4.37 -6.92
N VAL A 262 12.79 -4.76 -5.99
CA VAL A 262 12.53 -3.99 -4.77
C VAL A 262 13.75 -3.98 -3.84
N GLU A 263 14.41 -5.13 -3.64
CA GLU A 263 15.63 -5.22 -2.84
C GLU A 263 16.70 -4.23 -3.34
N ARG A 264 16.92 -4.19 -4.67
CA ARG A 264 17.84 -3.24 -5.29
C ARG A 264 17.42 -1.78 -5.10
N TYR A 265 16.12 -1.50 -5.09
CA TYR A 265 15.61 -0.15 -4.81
C TYR A 265 15.93 0.25 -3.37
N LEU A 266 15.65 -0.62 -2.40
CA LEU A 266 15.95 -0.40 -0.98
C LEU A 266 17.46 -0.23 -0.73
N ASP A 267 18.31 -0.98 -1.43
CA ASP A 267 19.77 -0.76 -1.39
C ASP A 267 20.17 0.65 -1.83
N GLN A 268 19.45 1.24 -2.79
CA GLN A 268 19.70 2.61 -3.25
C GLN A 268 18.98 3.67 -2.40
N ARG A 269 17.97 3.28 -1.65
CA ARG A 269 17.12 4.13 -0.80
C ARG A 269 16.94 3.50 0.59
N PRO A 270 18.04 3.40 1.37
CA PRO A 270 18.01 2.71 2.67
C PRO A 270 17.27 3.51 3.75
N GLU A 271 17.17 4.83 3.57
CA GLU A 271 16.45 5.69 4.51
C GLU A 271 14.93 5.55 4.30
N PRO A 272 14.15 5.40 5.39
CA PRO A 272 12.70 5.36 5.30
C PRO A 272 12.14 6.65 4.69
N PRO A 273 11.04 6.57 3.91
CA PRO A 273 10.26 7.73 3.54
C PRO A 273 9.86 8.55 4.77
N SER A 274 9.92 9.87 4.67
CA SER A 274 9.71 10.78 5.81
C SER A 274 8.34 10.60 6.48
N GLU A 275 7.29 10.37 5.71
CA GLU A 275 5.94 10.11 6.22
C GLU A 275 5.86 8.80 7.01
N VAL A 276 6.50 7.74 6.51
CA VAL A 276 6.54 6.45 7.19
C VAL A 276 7.37 6.57 8.47
N ALA A 277 8.52 7.26 8.41
CA ALA A 277 9.35 7.52 9.59
C ALA A 277 8.62 8.38 10.64
N ALA A 278 7.78 9.33 10.22
CA ALA A 278 6.94 10.12 11.12
C ALA A 278 5.86 9.26 11.79
N LEU A 279 5.24 8.34 11.03
CA LEU A 279 4.25 7.40 11.56
C LEU A 279 4.86 6.48 12.63
N ILE A 280 6.03 5.89 12.36
CA ILE A 280 6.72 5.03 13.32
C ILE A 280 7.09 5.82 14.59
N ARG A 281 7.54 7.07 14.46
CA ARG A 281 7.80 7.94 15.61
C ARG A 281 6.53 8.20 16.44
N LEU A 282 5.41 8.51 15.79
CA LEU A 282 4.12 8.71 16.46
C LEU A 282 3.72 7.48 17.29
N ILE A 283 3.90 6.28 16.75
CA ILE A 283 3.61 5.02 17.43
C ILE A 283 4.54 4.81 18.63
N LEU A 284 5.85 5.05 18.46
CA LEU A 284 6.83 4.92 19.54
C LEU A 284 6.54 5.88 20.70
N ASP A 285 6.24 7.14 20.40
CA ASP A 285 5.90 8.16 21.40
C ASP A 285 4.61 7.78 22.16
N ARG A 286 3.63 7.17 21.47
CA ARG A 286 2.42 6.65 22.11
C ARG A 286 2.73 5.49 23.05
N ALA A 287 3.57 4.55 22.62
CA ALA A 287 3.95 3.41 23.42
C ALA A 287 4.72 3.81 24.69
N GLU A 288 5.56 4.84 24.63
CA GLU A 288 6.27 5.38 25.79
C GLU A 288 5.31 5.98 26.82
N ARG A 289 4.27 6.69 26.35
CA ARG A 289 3.20 7.19 27.23
C ARG A 289 2.40 6.06 27.87
N GLU A 290 2.05 5.02 27.12
CA GLU A 290 1.31 3.86 27.64
C GLU A 290 2.08 3.08 28.72
N ARG A 291 3.42 3.10 28.69
CA ARG A 291 4.26 2.47 29.73
C ARG A 291 4.46 3.32 30.99
N SER A 292 4.20 4.61 30.88
CA SER A 292 4.43 5.58 31.95
C SER A 292 3.19 5.79 32.84
N LEU A 293 2.06 5.16 32.48
CA LEU A 293 0.79 5.13 33.21
C LEU A 293 0.67 3.85 34.04
#